data_AF-A0A6C0JYB8-F1
#
_entry.id   AF-A0A6C0JYB8-F1
#
_cell.length_a   1.000
_cell.length_b   1.000
_cell.length_c   1.000
_cell.angle_alpha   90.00
_cell.angle_beta   90.00
_cell.angle_gamma   90.00
#
_symmetry.space_group_name_H-M   'P 1'
#
loop_
_entity.id
_entity.type
_entity.pdbx_description
1 polymer ?
#
loop_
_entity_poly.entity_id
_entity_poly.type
_entity_poly.pdbx_seq_one_letter_code
_entity_poly.pdbx_strand_id
1 'polypeptide(L)'
;MFDLAVIKKLPLEIEIYIYDFLPIQVLYTLTKKNYIKYHKYIKEWIPKDLYENYLRDMIRRDNEFAFNAIIKENYKKWLQIKKYRYKNTTYGNYICFIDAFCIENQSTNCRNLLKDFLNKTGLSKNQHKKNTITNIIWTN
;
A
#
# COMPACT_ATOMS: atom_id res chain seq x y z
N MET A 1 4.26 -1.04 31.96
CA MET A 1 4.56 -1.71 30.69
C MET A 1 3.97 -3.11 30.78
N PHE A 2 2.86 -3.39 30.11
CA PHE A 2 2.23 -4.72 30.15
C PHE A 2 3.12 -5.71 29.40
N ASP A 3 3.53 -6.77 30.09
CA ASP A 3 4.34 -7.82 29.49
C ASP A 3 3.45 -8.69 28.58
N LEU A 4 3.68 -8.59 27.27
CA LEU A 4 3.02 -9.41 26.24
C LEU A 4 3.22 -10.92 26.46
N ALA A 5 4.17 -11.33 27.30
CA ALA A 5 4.37 -12.73 27.68
C ALA A 5 3.20 -13.32 28.48
N VAL A 6 2.40 -12.50 29.18
CA VAL A 6 1.23 -12.97 29.96
C VAL A 6 0.12 -13.48 29.04
N ILE A 7 -0.07 -12.86 27.87
CA ILE A 7 -1.10 -13.25 26.89
C ILE A 7 -0.83 -14.65 26.34
N LYS A 8 0.45 -15.05 26.18
CA LYS A 8 0.82 -16.38 25.68
C LYS A 8 0.55 -17.53 26.63
N LYS A 9 0.07 -17.25 27.85
CA LYS A 9 -0.28 -18.26 28.87
C LYS A 9 -1.79 -18.41 29.06
N LEU A 10 -2.61 -17.69 28.30
CA LEU A 10 -4.06 -17.82 28.36
C LEU A 10 -4.52 -19.14 27.72
N PRO A 11 -5.47 -19.85 28.33
CA PRO A 11 -6.22 -20.91 27.66
C PRO A 11 -6.88 -20.38 26.39
N LEU A 12 -6.89 -21.20 25.33
CA LEU A 12 -7.44 -20.84 24.01
C LEU A 12 -8.91 -20.42 24.10
N GLU A 13 -9.66 -21.03 25.01
CA GLU A 13 -11.08 -20.74 25.26
C GLU A 13 -11.27 -19.29 25.70
N ILE A 14 -10.42 -18.81 26.61
CA ILE A 14 -10.50 -17.43 27.11
C ILE A 14 -10.04 -16.45 26.04
N GLU A 15 -9.04 -16.82 25.24
CA GLU A 15 -8.59 -16.01 24.11
C GLU A 15 -9.75 -15.74 23.13
N ILE A 16 -10.54 -16.76 22.77
CA ILE A 16 -11.68 -16.61 21.86
C ILE A 16 -12.67 -15.56 22.39
N TYR A 17 -13.07 -15.66 23.66
CA TYR A 17 -14.00 -14.69 24.25
C TYR A 17 -13.43 -13.28 24.26
N ILE A 18 -12.14 -13.11 24.60
CA ILE A 18 -11.50 -11.78 24.59
C ILE A 18 -11.52 -11.20 23.18
N TYR A 19 -11.20 -12.00 22.15
CA TYR A 19 -11.19 -11.53 20.76
C TYR A 19 -12.55 -11.07 20.26
N ASP A 20 -13.65 -11.69 20.73
CA ASP A 20 -15.01 -11.30 20.35
C ASP A 20 -15.41 -9.90 20.86
N PHE A 21 -14.80 -9.43 21.95
CA PHE A 21 -15.03 -8.07 22.46
C PHE A 21 -14.16 -7.01 21.79
N LEU A 22 -13.17 -7.39 20.98
CA LEU A 22 -12.26 -6.43 20.36
C LEU A 22 -12.87 -5.86 19.07
N PRO A 23 -12.92 -4.52 18.92
CA PRO A 23 -13.37 -3.91 17.69
C PRO A 23 -12.39 -4.24 16.54
N ILE A 24 -12.91 -4.30 15.31
CA ILE A 24 -12.12 -4.67 14.12
C ILE A 24 -10.91 -3.72 13.95
N GLN A 25 -11.07 -2.44 14.30
CA GLN A 25 -10.03 -1.43 14.28
C GLN A 25 -8.84 -1.76 15.20
N VAL A 26 -9.08 -2.50 16.28
CA VAL A 26 -8.01 -3.01 17.14
C VAL A 26 -7.48 -4.32 16.57
N LEU A 27 -8.36 -5.25 16.19
CA LEU A 27 -7.96 -6.55 15.67
C LEU A 27 -7.01 -6.47 14.46
N TYR A 28 -7.22 -5.51 13.56
CA TYR A 28 -6.40 -5.38 12.35
C TYR A 28 -4.92 -5.10 12.65
N THR A 29 -4.60 -4.41 13.75
CA THR A 29 -3.20 -4.05 14.10
C THR A 29 -2.45 -5.15 14.84
N LEU A 30 -3.17 -6.14 15.39
CA LEU A 30 -2.57 -7.14 16.28
C LEU A 30 -1.72 -8.17 15.56
N THR A 31 -2.15 -8.66 14.38
CA THR A 31 -1.46 -9.75 13.68
C THR A 31 -1.46 -9.56 12.16
N LYS A 32 -0.47 -10.14 11.48
CA LYS A 32 -0.42 -10.16 10.00
C LYS A 32 -1.67 -10.80 9.37
N LYS A 33 -2.20 -11.86 10.00
CA LYS A 33 -3.41 -12.55 9.53
C LYS A 33 -4.62 -11.63 9.60
N ASN A 34 -4.79 -10.92 10.73
CA ASN A 34 -5.89 -9.98 10.90
C ASN A 34 -5.74 -8.77 9.99
N TYR A 35 -4.51 -8.26 9.82
CA TYR A 35 -4.23 -7.19 8.87
C TYR A 35 -4.75 -7.55 7.48
N ILE A 36 -4.36 -8.71 6.92
CA ILE A 36 -4.84 -9.15 5.60
C ILE A 36 -6.36 -9.31 5.56
N LYS A 37 -6.94 -9.92 6.60
CA LYS A 37 -8.39 -10.18 6.67
C LYS A 37 -9.23 -8.89 6.67
N TYR A 38 -8.74 -7.86 7.36
CA TYR A 38 -9.50 -6.64 7.62
C TYR A 38 -8.98 -5.41 6.84
N HIS A 39 -7.89 -5.52 6.07
CA HIS A 39 -7.28 -4.41 5.32
C HIS A 39 -8.27 -3.66 4.43
N LYS A 40 -9.24 -4.37 3.83
CA LYS A 40 -10.27 -3.77 2.97
C LYS A 40 -11.06 -2.63 3.63
N TYR A 41 -11.18 -2.63 4.96
CA TYR A 41 -11.89 -1.61 5.73
C TYR A 41 -11.04 -0.36 6.00
N ILE A 42 -9.72 -0.41 5.79
CA ILE A 42 -8.83 0.75 6.02
C ILE A 42 -9.25 1.96 5.19
N LYS A 43 -9.78 1.74 3.97
CA LYS A 43 -10.29 2.82 3.11
C LYS A 43 -11.49 3.56 3.70
N GLU A 44 -12.25 2.91 4.58
CA GLU A 44 -13.40 3.51 5.27
C GLU A 44 -12.96 4.26 6.53
N TRP A 45 -11.87 3.82 7.16
CA TRP A 45 -11.37 4.41 8.41
C TRP A 45 -10.40 5.56 8.18
N ILE A 46 -9.64 5.55 7.08
CA ILE A 46 -8.74 6.64 6.71
C ILE A 46 -9.55 7.67 5.89
N PRO A 47 -9.56 8.95 6.29
CA PRO A 47 -10.15 10.02 5.48
C PRO A 47 -9.62 9.98 4.05
N LYS A 48 -10.48 10.19 3.06
CA LYS A 48 -10.14 10.02 1.64
C LYS A 48 -8.88 10.80 1.23
N ASP A 49 -8.74 12.02 1.73
CA ASP A 49 -7.62 12.92 1.43
C ASP A 49 -6.29 12.46 2.06
N LEU A 50 -6.34 11.56 3.05
CA LEU A 50 -5.18 11.00 3.75
C LEU A 50 -4.78 9.62 3.26
N TYR A 51 -5.61 8.93 2.48
CA TYR A 51 -5.28 7.57 2.00
C TYR A 51 -4.04 7.55 1.11
N GLU A 52 -3.84 8.57 0.28
CA GLU A 52 -2.62 8.70 -0.53
C GLU A 52 -1.38 8.98 0.33
N ASN A 53 -1.53 9.66 1.47
CA ASN A 53 -0.43 9.86 2.42
C ASN A 53 -0.05 8.52 3.06
N TYR A 54 -1.05 7.74 3.49
CA TYR A 54 -0.84 6.40 4.01
C TYR A 54 -0.06 5.51 3.02
N LEU A 55 -0.48 5.46 1.75
CA LEU A 55 0.23 4.70 0.73
C LEU A 55 1.69 5.17 0.56
N ARG A 56 1.89 6.49 0.45
CA ARG A 56 3.22 7.06 0.28
C ARG A 56 4.11 6.78 1.49
N ASP A 57 3.56 6.80 2.70
CA ASP A 57 4.30 6.47 3.91
C ASP A 57 4.67 4.99 3.99
N MET A 58 3.81 4.09 3.48
CA MET A 58 4.17 2.67 3.38
C MET A 58 5.36 2.47 2.43
N ILE A 59 5.40 3.18 1.30
CA ILE A 59 6.52 3.13 0.36
C ILE A 59 7.78 3.75 0.97
N ARG A 60 7.70 4.94 1.57
CA ARG A 60 8.85 5.61 2.22
C ARG A 60 9.54 4.74 3.26
N ARG A 61 8.78 3.92 3.98
CA ARG A 61 9.29 2.98 5.00
C ARG A 61 9.70 1.62 4.43
N ASP A 62 9.63 1.46 3.11
CA ASP A 62 9.83 0.22 2.37
C ASP A 62 9.01 -0.96 2.94
N ASN A 63 7.79 -0.68 3.39
CA ASN A 63 6.90 -1.67 4.01
C ASN A 63 6.19 -2.50 2.93
N GLU A 64 6.92 -3.48 2.38
CA GLU A 64 6.44 -4.38 1.35
C GLU A 64 5.13 -5.10 1.75
N PHE A 65 5.01 -5.51 3.01
CA PHE A 65 3.86 -6.27 3.48
C PHE A 65 2.55 -5.47 3.35
N ALA A 66 2.54 -4.25 3.87
CA ALA A 66 1.38 -3.37 3.76
C ALA A 66 1.13 -2.97 2.31
N PHE A 67 2.20 -2.62 1.59
CA PHE A 67 2.13 -2.21 0.20
C PHE A 67 1.52 -3.30 -0.71
N ASN A 68 1.85 -4.57 -0.49
CA ASN A 68 1.28 -5.70 -1.23
C ASN A 68 -0.26 -5.76 -1.14
N ALA A 69 -0.81 -5.54 0.05
CA ALA A 69 -2.26 -5.47 0.22
C ALA A 69 -2.85 -4.29 -0.56
N ILE A 70 -2.22 -3.12 -0.47
CA ILE A 70 -2.65 -1.91 -1.17
C ILE A 70 -2.64 -2.09 -2.69
N ILE A 71 -1.59 -2.69 -3.26
CA ILE A 71 -1.52 -2.95 -4.71
C ILE A 71 -2.67 -3.84 -5.16
N LYS A 72 -2.88 -4.99 -4.49
CA LYS A 72 -3.91 -5.96 -4.87
C LYS A 72 -5.30 -5.33 -4.91
N GLU A 73 -5.57 -4.40 -4.01
CA GLU A 73 -6.86 -3.71 -3.94
C GLU A 73 -7.03 -2.56 -4.93
N ASN A 74 -5.94 -1.94 -5.40
CA ASN A 74 -6.01 -0.67 -6.13
C ASN A 74 -5.46 -0.72 -7.56
N TYR A 75 -4.72 -1.76 -7.95
CA TYR A 75 -3.99 -1.77 -9.24
C TYR A 75 -4.88 -1.49 -10.46
N LYS A 76 -6.12 -2.01 -10.48
CA LYS A 76 -7.07 -1.76 -11.58
C LYS A 76 -7.41 -0.27 -11.71
N LYS A 77 -7.69 0.39 -10.58
CA LYS A 77 -7.95 1.83 -10.52
C LYS A 77 -6.71 2.62 -10.95
N TRP A 78 -5.53 2.22 -10.48
CA TRP A 78 -4.27 2.87 -10.80
C TRP A 78 -3.91 2.85 -12.29
N LEU A 79 -4.31 1.80 -13.02
CA LEU A 79 -4.16 1.73 -14.47
C LEU A 79 -5.10 2.67 -15.22
N GLN A 80 -6.28 2.94 -14.68
CA GLN A 80 -7.30 3.79 -15.30
C GLN A 80 -6.99 5.28 -15.13
N ILE A 81 -6.29 5.66 -14.06
CA ILE A 81 -5.83 7.02 -13.83
C ILE A 81 -4.80 7.38 -14.91
N LYS A 82 -5.12 8.37 -15.74
CA LYS A 82 -4.23 8.89 -16.79
C LYS A 82 -3.69 10.25 -16.38
N LYS A 83 -2.47 10.58 -16.82
CA LYS A 83 -1.84 11.90 -16.62
C LYS A 83 -1.81 12.31 -15.14
N TYR A 84 -1.37 11.41 -14.27
CA TYR A 84 -1.27 11.69 -12.84
C TYR A 84 -0.19 12.73 -12.58
N ARG A 85 -0.54 13.85 -11.94
CA ARG A 85 0.39 14.94 -11.63
C ARG A 85 0.88 14.83 -10.20
N TYR A 86 2.20 14.87 -10.02
CA TYR A 86 2.82 14.96 -8.71
C TYR A 86 4.05 15.86 -8.77
N LYS A 87 4.10 16.84 -7.86
CA LYS A 87 5.07 17.96 -7.93
C LYS A 87 5.01 18.60 -9.34
N ASN A 88 6.15 18.70 -10.03
CA ASN A 88 6.28 19.30 -11.36
C ASN A 88 6.29 18.27 -12.50
N THR A 89 5.95 17.02 -12.21
CA THR A 89 6.04 15.91 -13.14
C THR A 89 4.66 15.30 -13.39
N THR A 90 4.36 15.04 -14.66
CA THR A 90 3.15 14.32 -15.06
C THR A 90 3.52 12.91 -15.50
N TYR A 91 2.90 11.92 -14.87
CA TYR A 91 3.09 10.50 -15.11
C TYR A 91 1.96 9.95 -15.98
N GLY A 92 2.28 9.06 -16.92
CA GLY A 92 1.29 8.44 -17.81
C GLY A 92 0.12 7.79 -17.06
N ASN A 93 0.40 7.12 -15.96
CA ASN A 93 -0.60 6.59 -15.02
C ASN A 93 -0.07 6.55 -13.57
N TYR A 94 -0.91 6.13 -12.64
CA TYR A 94 -0.54 6.07 -11.22
C TYR A 94 0.55 5.04 -10.92
N ILE A 95 0.60 3.93 -11.65
CA ILE A 95 1.66 2.91 -11.48
C ILE A 95 3.03 3.48 -11.84
N CYS A 96 3.11 4.31 -12.89
CA CYS A 96 4.34 5.00 -13.28
C CYS A 96 4.82 5.94 -12.17
N PHE A 97 3.88 6.67 -11.55
CA PHE A 97 4.19 7.49 -10.39
C PHE A 97 4.74 6.64 -9.23
N ILE A 98 4.11 5.50 -8.93
CA ILE A 98 4.53 4.65 -7.81
C ILE A 98 5.93 4.05 -8.05
N ASP A 99 6.27 3.57 -9.26
CA ASP A 99 7.65 3.11 -9.55
C ASP A 99 8.67 4.25 -9.38
N ALA A 100 8.37 5.44 -9.91
CA ALA A 100 9.22 6.60 -9.73
C ALA A 100 9.36 7.02 -8.26
N PHE A 101 8.27 6.94 -7.49
CA PHE A 101 8.25 7.27 -6.07
C PHE A 101 9.06 6.25 -5.25
N CYS A 102 9.02 4.96 -5.59
CA CYS A 102 9.89 3.96 -4.97
C CYS A 102 11.38 4.23 -5.26
N ILE A 103 11.72 4.68 -6.48
CA ILE A 103 13.11 5.06 -6.84
C ILE A 103 13.55 6.28 -6.01
N GLU A 104 12.73 7.33 -5.95
CA GLU A 104 13.02 8.56 -5.20
C GLU A 104 13.30 8.29 -3.71
N ASN A 105 12.58 7.33 -3.11
CA ASN A 105 12.70 6.99 -1.69
C ASN A 105 13.56 5.75 -1.41
N GLN A 106 14.29 5.22 -2.41
CA GLN A 106 15.14 4.03 -2.28
C GLN A 106 14.41 2.77 -1.74
N SER A 107 13.10 2.66 -2.01
CA SER A 107 12.23 1.59 -1.52
C SER A 107 12.34 0.34 -2.42
N THR A 108 13.45 -0.39 -2.29
CA THR A 108 13.80 -1.50 -3.19
C THR A 108 12.84 -2.67 -3.06
N ASN A 109 12.40 -3.04 -1.85
CA ASN A 109 11.49 -4.17 -1.66
C ASN A 109 10.12 -3.87 -2.25
N CYS A 110 9.57 -2.68 -1.97
CA CYS A 110 8.31 -2.24 -2.57
C CYS A 110 8.39 -2.19 -4.10
N ARG A 111 9.51 -1.69 -4.65
CA ARG A 111 9.72 -1.64 -6.10
C ARG A 111 9.79 -3.03 -6.74
N ASN A 112 10.51 -3.96 -6.12
CA ASN A 112 10.61 -5.34 -6.60
C ASN A 112 9.24 -6.02 -6.57
N LEU A 113 8.50 -5.85 -5.47
CA LEU A 113 7.13 -6.37 -5.36
C LEU A 113 6.20 -5.77 -6.43
N LEU A 114 6.31 -4.47 -6.74
CA LEU A 114 5.54 -3.85 -7.82
C LEU A 114 5.86 -4.49 -9.18
N LYS A 115 7.15 -4.67 -9.50
CA LYS A 115 7.59 -5.28 -10.76
C LYS A 115 7.12 -6.72 -10.88
N ASP A 116 7.25 -7.51 -9.81
CA ASP A 116 6.79 -8.89 -9.77
C ASP A 116 5.28 -8.99 -9.96
N PHE A 117 4.52 -8.09 -9.34
CA PHE A 117 3.07 -8.02 -9.53
C PHE A 117 2.70 -7.71 -10.98
N LEU A 118 3.37 -6.75 -11.62
CA LEU A 118 3.14 -6.38 -13.01
C LEU A 118 3.50 -7.49 -13.99
N ASN A 119 4.58 -8.22 -13.71
CA ASN A 119 4.99 -9.38 -14.49
C ASN A 119 3.96 -10.52 -14.40
N LYS A 120 3.50 -10.85 -13.19
CA LYS A 120 2.50 -11.90 -12.95
C LYS A 120 1.15 -11.59 -13.60
N THR A 121 0.77 -10.31 -13.65
CA THR A 121 -0.49 -9.87 -14.26
C THR A 121 -0.40 -9.66 -15.78
N GLY A 122 0.79 -9.81 -16.38
CA GLY A 122 1.03 -9.57 -17.81
C GLY A 122 1.02 -8.09 -18.21
N LEU A 123 0.92 -7.18 -17.24
CA LEU A 123 0.85 -5.72 -17.45
C LEU A 123 2.21 -5.09 -17.75
N SER A 124 3.31 -5.81 -17.54
CA SER A 124 4.66 -5.34 -17.86
C SER A 124 4.95 -5.29 -19.36
N LYS A 125 4.17 -6.02 -20.19
CA LYS A 125 4.34 -6.03 -21.64
C LYS A 125 4.09 -4.64 -22.24
N ASN A 126 5.10 -4.09 -22.92
CA ASN A 126 5.10 -2.76 -23.55
C ASN A 126 4.98 -1.56 -22.59
N GLN A 127 5.26 -1.73 -21.30
CA GLN A 127 5.15 -0.63 -20.33
C GLN A 127 6.12 0.52 -20.64
N HIS A 128 7.32 0.21 -21.15
CA HIS A 128 8.30 1.20 -21.63
C HIS A 128 7.76 2.12 -22.73
N LYS A 129 6.79 1.66 -23.54
CA LYS A 129 6.14 2.48 -24.59
C LYS A 129 5.05 3.41 -24.03
N LYS A 130 4.56 3.13 -22.82
CA LYS A 130 3.45 3.85 -22.17
C LYS A 130 3.91 4.77 -21.04
N ASN A 131 5.17 4.64 -20.61
CA ASN A 131 5.80 5.50 -19.61
C ASN A 131 6.16 6.86 -20.21
N THR A 132 5.17 7.67 -20.54
CA THR A 132 5.39 9.07 -20.90
C THR A 132 5.49 9.87 -19.61
N ILE A 133 6.65 10.44 -19.35
CA ILE A 133 6.89 11.38 -18.25
C ILE A 133 7.16 12.74 -18.89
N THR A 134 6.40 13.76 -18.51
CA THR A 134 6.63 15.13 -18.94
C THR A 134 6.90 16.02 -17.74
N ASN A 135 8.02 16.74 -17.77
CA ASN A 135 8.33 17.80 -16.82
C ASN A 135 7.81 19.12 -17.41
N ILE A 136 6.91 19.80 -16.72
CA ILE A 136 6.40 21.10 -17.15
C ILE A 136 7.20 22.16 -16.37
N ILE A 137 8.27 22.67 -16.98
CA ILE A 137 8.93 23.89 -16.50
C ILE A 137 8.55 24.98 -17.50
N TRP A 138 7.60 25.82 -17.14
CA TRP A 138 7.39 27.11 -17.79
C TRP A 138 7.32 28.16 -16.69
N THR A 139 8.40 28.92 -16.53
CA THR A 139 8.44 30.17 -15.79
C THR A 139 8.65 31.28 -16.82
N ASN A 140 7.72 32.24 -16.86
CA ASN A 140 7.88 33.52 -17.55
C ASN A 140 8.92 34.39 -16.83
#